data_AF-A0A965F9X9-F1
#
_entry.id   AF-A0A965F9X9-F1
#
_cell.length_a   1.000
_cell.length_b   1.000
_cell.length_c   1.000
_cell.angle_alpha   90.00
_cell.angle_beta   90.00
_cell.angle_gamma   90.00
#
_symmetry.space_group_name_H-M   'P 1'
#
loop_
_entity.id
_entity.type
_entity.pdbx_description
1 polymer ?
#
loop_
_entity_poly.entity_id
_entity_poly.type
_entity_poly.pdbx_seq_one_letter_code
_entity_poly.pdbx_strand_id
1 'polypeptide(L)' 'DIVGQRDVPGRPSLYATTKTFLDDLNLKSLADLPPMESFVQAPLVEEGLDFDAPPSPTPVEEN' A
#
# COMPACT_ATOMS: atom_id res chain seq x y z
N ASP A 1 6.16 -0.06 -14.94
CA ASP A 1 6.46 -0.36 -16.36
C ASP A 1 6.23 -1.82 -16.70
N ILE A 2 6.01 -2.11 -17.98
CA ILE A 2 5.90 -3.49 -18.51
C ILE A 2 7.32 -4.00 -18.75
N VAL A 3 7.69 -5.09 -18.11
CA VAL A 3 9.03 -5.71 -18.23
C VAL A 3 9.10 -6.83 -19.26
N GLY A 4 7.96 -7.23 -19.83
CA GLY A 4 7.89 -8.23 -20.88
C GLY A 4 6.47 -8.69 -21.15
N GLN A 5 6.33 -9.75 -21.93
CA GLN A 5 5.05 -10.44 -22.14
C GLN A 5 5.26 -11.93 -21.93
N ARG A 6 4.27 -12.62 -21.35
CA ARG A 6 4.34 -14.06 -21.15
C ARG A 6 4.02 -14.78 -22.47
N ASP A 7 4.79 -15.81 -22.83
CA ASP A 7 4.55 -16.59 -24.05
C ASP A 7 3.43 -17.64 -23.85
N VAL A 8 2.22 -17.13 -23.65
CA VAL A 8 0.96 -17.88 -23.54
C VAL A 8 -0.10 -17.21 -24.41
N PRO A 9 -1.19 -17.91 -24.79
CA PRO A 9 -2.28 -17.30 -25.57
C PRO A 9 -2.77 -16.00 -24.92
N GLY A 10 -2.83 -14.93 -25.70
CA GLY A 10 -3.17 -13.58 -25.22
C GLY A 10 -1.99 -12.72 -24.74
N ARG A 11 -0.77 -13.29 -24.66
CA ARG A 11 0.50 -12.59 -24.37
C ARG A 11 0.38 -11.47 -23.31
N PRO A 12 -0.08 -11.80 -22.09
CA PRO A 12 -0.30 -10.79 -21.07
C PRO A 12 1.01 -10.10 -20.68
N SER A 13 0.91 -8.79 -20.43
CA SER A 13 2.01 -7.94 -19.97
C SER A 13 2.52 -8.40 -18.60
N LEU A 14 3.84 -8.48 -18.47
CA LEU A 14 4.53 -8.76 -17.22
C LEU A 14 4.95 -7.45 -16.57
N TYR A 15 4.75 -7.38 -15.26
CA TYR A 15 5.15 -6.25 -14.43
C TYR A 15 6.16 -6.72 -13.39
N ALA A 16 7.09 -5.85 -13.04
CA ALA A 16 8.03 -6.08 -11.95
C ALA A 16 8.34 -4.76 -11.25
N THR A 17 8.95 -4.86 -10.07
CA THR A 17 9.49 -3.72 -9.33
C THR A 17 10.62 -3.04 -10.11
N THR A 18 10.81 -1.75 -9.86
CA THR A 18 11.88 -0.96 -10.49
C THR A 18 13.02 -0.70 -9.51
N LYS A 19 14.15 -0.18 -10.00
CA LYS A 19 15.23 0.31 -9.11
C LYS A 19 14.74 1.47 -8.25
N THR A 20 13.99 2.40 -8.84
CA THR A 20 13.36 3.51 -8.12
C THR A 20 12.50 3.03 -6.96
N PHE A 21 11.71 1.97 -7.13
CA PHE A 21 10.94 1.38 -6.04
C PHE A 21 11.84 0.89 -4.88
N LEU A 22 12.99 0.31 -5.19
CA LEU A 22 13.95 -0.11 -4.16
C LEU A 22 14.59 1.10 -3.48
N ASP A 23 14.94 2.14 -4.24
CA ASP A 23 15.51 3.38 -3.72
C ASP A 23 14.51 4.11 -2.82
N ASP A 24 13.23 4.20 -3.21
CA ASP A 24 12.15 4.84 -2.45
C ASP A 24 11.90 4.14 -1.10
N LEU A 25 12.05 2.81 -1.06
CA LEU A 25 11.96 2.01 0.16
C LEU A 25 13.32 1.84 0.88
N ASN A 26 14.38 2.45 0.34
CA ASN A 26 15.75 2.39 0.84
C ASN A 26 16.26 0.94 1.01
N LEU A 27 15.96 0.08 0.02
CA LEU A 27 16.36 -1.33 -0.05
C LEU A 27 17.50 -1.52 -1.05
N LYS A 28 18.44 -2.43 -0.74
CA LYS A 28 19.51 -2.80 -1.68
C LYS A 28 19.07 -3.90 -2.64
N SER A 29 18.17 -4.77 -2.19
CA SER A 29 17.65 -5.89 -2.96
C SER A 29 16.25 -6.30 -2.47
N LEU A 30 15.54 -7.10 -3.28
CA LEU A 30 14.24 -7.68 -2.90
C LEU A 30 14.34 -8.66 -1.71
N ALA A 31 15.53 -9.19 -1.43
CA ALA A 31 15.74 -10.08 -0.29
C ALA A 31 15.74 -9.33 1.06
N ASP A 32 15.91 -8.00 1.03
CA ASP A 32 15.89 -7.15 2.22
C ASP A 32 14.45 -6.79 2.65
N LEU A 33 13.43 -7.26 1.91
CA LEU A 33 12.04 -7.04 2.28
C LEU A 33 11.69 -7.81 3.57
N PRO A 34 10.88 -7.21 4.46
CA PRO A 34 10.33 -7.93 5.59
C PRO A 34 9.60 -9.21 5.14
N PRO A 35 9.61 -10.28 5.96
CA PRO A 35 8.84 -11.47 5.66
C PRO A 35 7.34 -11.16 5.64
N MET A 36 6.56 -11.96 4.90
CA MET A 36 5.13 -11.69 4.65
C MET A 36 4.33 -11.61 5.96
N GLU A 37 4.70 -12.38 6.97
CA GLU A 37 4.11 -12.39 8.31
C GLU A 37 4.19 -11.04 9.01
N SER A 38 5.21 -10.22 8.70
CA SER A 38 5.37 -8.89 9.28
C SER A 38 4.33 -7.89 8.78
N PHE A 39 3.69 -8.13 7.64
CA PHE A 39 2.64 -7.26 7.11
C PHE A 39 1.26 -7.53 7.73
N VAL A 40 1.08 -8.66 8.41
CA VAL A 40 -0.20 -9.06 9.03
C VAL A 40 -0.39 -8.43 10.42
N GLN A 41 0.50 -7.52 10.83
CA GLN A 41 0.64 -7.09 12.22
C GLN A 41 0.70 -5.59 12.42
N ALA A 42 0.34 -4.80 11.41
CA ALA A 42 -0.28 -3.53 11.76
C ALA A 42 -1.64 -3.90 12.37
N PRO A 43 -1.89 -3.68 13.67
CA PRO A 43 -3.27 -3.56 14.09
C PRO A 43 -3.87 -2.55 13.12
N LEU A 44 -4.89 -2.96 12.36
CA LEU A 44 -5.84 -2.01 11.84
C LEU A 44 -6.31 -1.30 13.10
N VAL A 45 -5.67 -0.18 13.44
CA VAL A 45 -6.18 0.71 14.45
C VAL A 45 -7.47 1.17 13.80
N GLU A 46 -8.57 0.54 14.19
CA GLU A 46 -9.91 1.07 13.99
C GLU A 46 -10.01 2.31 14.88
N GLU A 47 -9.18 3.32 14.60
CA GLU A 47 -9.25 4.63 15.22
C GLU A 47 -10.43 5.33 14.57
N GLY A 48 -11.63 4.94 15.01
CA GLY A 48 -12.88 5.65 14.74
C GLY A 48 -13.17 5.95 13.27
N LEU A 49 -12.97 4.99 12.37
CA LEU A 49 -13.63 5.06 11.05
C LEU A 49 -15.11 4.66 11.18
N ASP A 50 -15.81 5.31 12.10
CA ASP A 50 -17.25 5.25 12.24
C ASP A 50 -17.86 6.07 11.09
N PHE A 51 -17.92 5.49 9.89
CA PHE A 51 -18.54 6.12 8.71
C PHE A 51 -20.03 6.43 8.90
N ASP A 52 -20.65 5.83 9.92
CA ASP A 52 -22.06 5.99 10.29
C ASP A 52 -22.25 6.94 11.50
N ALA A 53 -21.17 7.46 12.09
CA ALA A 53 -21.30 8.46 13.14
C ALA A 53 -21.76 9.80 12.51
N PRO A 54 -22.86 10.40 12.98
CA PRO A 54 -23.19 11.76 12.58
C PRO A 54 -21.99 12.67 12.93
N PRO A 55 -21.60 13.62 12.06
CA PRO A 55 -20.51 14.53 12.37
C PRO A 55 -20.81 15.17 13.72
N SER A 56 -19.94 14.95 14.71
CA SER A 56 -20.09 15.64 16.00
C SER A 56 -20.22 17.13 15.70
N PRO A 57 -21.28 17.80 16.19
CA PRO A 57 -21.42 19.23 15.97
C PRO A 57 -20.23 19.89 16.66
N THR A 58 -19.28 20.40 15.87
CA THR A 58 -18.30 21.36 16.34
C THR A 58 -19.08 22.47 17.03
N PRO A 59 -18.87 22.74 18.33
CA PRO A 59 -19.44 23.93 18.93
C PRO A 59 -18.76 25.10 18.22
N VAL A 60 -19.53 25.77 17.35
CA VAL A 60 -19.16 27.07 16.80
C VAL A 60 -19.07 28.02 17.99
N GLU A 61 -17.84 28.30 18.39
CA GLU A 61 -17.51 29.29 19.42
C GLU A 61 -17.93 30.66 18.89
N GLU A 62 -19.06 31.16 19.40
CA GLU A 62 -19.62 32.48 19.11
C GLU A 62 -18.79 33.55 19.83
N ASN A 63 -18.14 34.44 19.06
CA ASN A 63 -17.55 35.68 19.55
C ASN A 63 -17.67 36.79 18.50
#